data_AF-A0A9E0BH49-F1
#
_entry.id   AF-A0A9E0BH49-F1
#
_cell.length_a   1.000
_cell.length_b   1.000
_cell.length_c   1.000
_cell.angle_alpha   90.00
_cell.angle_beta   90.00
_cell.angle_gamma   90.00
#
_symmetry.space_group_name_H-M   'P 1'
#
loop_
_entity.id
_entity.type
_entity.pdbx_description
1 polymer ?
#
loop_
_entity_poly.entity_id
_entity_poly.type
_entity_poly.pdbx_seq_one_letter_code
_entity_poly.pdbx_strand_id
1 'polypeptide(L)'
;MSARNAVYIMASGKHGTLYVGVTSDLIVRVSQHREGTKAGFTSRYDVKHLVWFERHEGIVDAIQREKSLKRYNRAWKINLIERDNPNWDDLYEGLFAAPPGPLSHLNPGVTQAEQPSLRHPRACPEDPYTP
;
A
#
# COMPACT_ATOMS: atom_id res chain seq x y z
N MET A 1 -16.85 11.05 -8.33
CA MET A 1 -16.32 10.28 -9.47
C MET A 1 -15.58 9.08 -8.88
N SER A 2 -15.83 7.85 -9.35
CA SER A 2 -15.20 6.67 -8.75
C SER A 2 -13.71 6.59 -9.11
N ALA A 3 -12.84 6.65 -8.09
CA ALA A 3 -11.39 6.45 -8.24
C ALA A 3 -11.10 5.04 -8.79
N ARG A 4 -10.64 4.97 -10.04
CA ARG A 4 -10.21 3.72 -10.70
C ARG A 4 -8.71 3.46 -10.54
N ASN A 5 -7.91 4.51 -10.37
CA ASN A 5 -6.46 4.38 -10.34
C ASN A 5 -5.99 3.98 -8.94
N ALA A 6 -5.03 3.06 -8.87
CA ALA A 6 -4.45 2.60 -7.62
C ALA A 6 -2.95 2.33 -7.78
N VAL A 7 -2.20 2.71 -6.76
CA VAL A 7 -0.81 2.29 -6.55
C VAL A 7 -0.82 1.14 -5.58
N TYR A 8 0.01 0.13 -5.82
CA TYR A 8 0.01 -1.09 -5.03
C TYR A 8 1.41 -1.62 -4.80
N ILE A 9 1.57 -2.32 -3.67
CA ILE A 9 2.78 -3.03 -3.32
C ILE A 9 2.43 -4.51 -3.14
N MET A 10 3.13 -5.36 -3.89
CA MET A 10 3.05 -6.81 -3.71
C MET A 10 4.35 -7.34 -3.13
N ALA A 11 4.25 -8.43 -2.38
CA ALA A 11 5.39 -9.11 -1.78
C ALA A 11 5.40 -10.60 -2.12
N SER A 12 6.60 -11.18 -2.19
CA SER A 12 6.77 -12.64 -2.22
C SER A 12 6.63 -13.29 -0.83
N GLY A 13 6.70 -12.49 0.24
CA GLY A 13 6.63 -12.92 1.63
C GLY A 13 7.12 -11.83 2.57
N LYS A 14 7.03 -12.06 3.90
CA LYS A 14 7.48 -11.10 4.91
C LYS A 14 8.95 -10.77 4.72
N HIS A 15 9.24 -9.47 4.56
CA HIS A 15 10.59 -8.95 4.27
C HIS A 15 11.24 -9.55 3.00
N GLY A 16 10.43 -10.05 2.06
CA GLY A 16 10.87 -10.60 0.77
C GLY A 16 11.01 -9.56 -0.34
N THR A 17 10.88 -10.00 -1.59
CA THR A 17 10.92 -9.10 -2.75
C THR A 17 9.68 -8.22 -2.75
N LEU A 18 9.87 -6.91 -2.94
CA LEU A 18 8.78 -5.94 -3.04
C LEU A 18 8.63 -5.49 -4.48
N TYR A 19 7.41 -5.55 -5.00
CA TYR A 19 7.04 -5.02 -6.30
C TYR A 19 6.10 -3.83 -6.10
N VAL A 20 6.42 -2.70 -6.72
CA VAL A 20 5.59 -1.49 -6.71
C VAL A 20 5.07 -1.24 -8.11
N GLY A 21 3.76 -1.04 -8.25
CA GLY A 21 3.12 -0.76 -9.53
C GLY A 21 1.92 0.18 -9.40
N VAL A 22 1.48 0.70 -10.54
CA VAL A 22 0.24 1.46 -10.68
C VAL A 22 -0.69 0.78 -11.68
N THR A 23 -1.99 0.86 -11.45
CA THR A 23 -3.00 0.28 -12.33
C THR A 23 -4.33 1.03 -12.25
N SER A 24 -5.12 0.98 -13.32
CA SER A 24 -6.51 1.45 -13.33
C SER A 24 -7.51 0.40 -12.84
N ASP A 25 -7.07 -0.85 -12.63
CA ASP A 25 -7.93 -1.97 -12.25
C ASP A 25 -7.16 -2.93 -11.33
N LEU A 26 -7.11 -2.59 -10.04
CA LEU A 26 -6.35 -3.32 -9.03
C LEU A 26 -6.77 -4.79 -8.94
N ILE A 27 -8.06 -5.07 -8.95
CA ILE A 27 -8.60 -6.43 -8.82
C ILE A 27 -8.11 -7.31 -9.97
N VAL A 28 -8.33 -6.86 -11.21
CA VAL A 28 -7.90 -7.60 -12.41
C VAL A 28 -6.40 -7.76 -12.45
N ARG A 29 -5.64 -6.74 -12.01
CA ARG A 29 -4.19 -6.81 -12.02
C ARG A 29 -3.67 -7.82 -11.01
N VAL A 30 -4.16 -7.79 -9.78
CA VAL A 30 -3.73 -8.72 -8.73
C VAL A 30 -4.18 -10.14 -9.06
N SER A 31 -5.39 -10.33 -9.61
CA SER A 31 -5.86 -11.64 -10.06
C SER A 31 -4.91 -12.25 -11.12
N GLN A 32 -4.52 -11.47 -12.12
CA GLN A 32 -3.55 -11.88 -13.15
C GLN A 32 -2.19 -12.28 -12.56
N HIS A 33 -1.73 -11.57 -11.53
CA HIS A 33 -0.47 -11.89 -10.84
C HIS A 33 -0.59 -13.17 -10.01
N ARG A 34 -1.74 -13.41 -9.35
CA ARG A 34 -2.00 -14.60 -8.52
C ARG A 34 -2.19 -15.86 -9.36
N GLU A 35 -3.02 -15.78 -10.39
CA GLU A 35 -3.36 -16.90 -11.28
C GLU A 35 -2.20 -17.27 -12.21
N GLY A 36 -1.19 -16.41 -12.33
CA GLY A 36 -0.05 -16.65 -13.22
C GLY A 36 -0.42 -16.60 -14.71
N THR A 37 -1.59 -16.10 -15.06
CA THR A 37 -2.24 -16.17 -16.40
C THR A 37 -1.47 -15.44 -17.50
N LYS A 38 -0.41 -14.68 -17.17
CA LYS A 38 0.63 -14.29 -18.13
C LYS A 38 1.73 -15.35 -18.18
N ALA A 39 1.57 -16.32 -19.09
CA ALA A 39 2.65 -17.19 -19.51
C ALA A 39 3.87 -16.33 -19.92
N GLY A 40 4.95 -16.38 -19.13
CA GLY A 40 6.25 -15.82 -19.52
C GLY A 40 7.09 -15.15 -18.41
N PHE A 41 6.48 -14.51 -17.40
CA PHE A 41 7.26 -13.73 -16.39
C PHE A 41 6.78 -13.85 -14.93
N THR A 42 5.48 -13.99 -14.69
CA THR A 42 4.87 -14.06 -13.34
C THR A 42 5.04 -15.40 -12.63
N SER A 43 5.45 -16.45 -13.35
CA SER A 43 5.75 -17.77 -12.76
C SER A 43 7.07 -17.81 -11.99
N ARG A 44 8.02 -16.88 -12.20
CA ARG A 44 9.39 -17.00 -11.66
C ARG A 44 9.64 -16.38 -10.28
N TYR A 45 8.77 -15.50 -9.78
CA TYR A 45 9.10 -14.68 -8.60
C TYR A 45 8.16 -14.79 -7.40
N ASP A 46 7.11 -15.61 -7.47
CA ASP A 46 6.19 -15.91 -6.34
C ASP A 46 5.61 -14.67 -5.63
N VAL A 47 5.60 -13.51 -6.30
CA VAL A 47 5.08 -12.25 -5.75
C VAL A 47 3.55 -12.28 -5.88
N LYS A 48 2.90 -12.97 -4.94
CA LYS A 48 1.46 -13.27 -4.99
C LYS A 48 0.63 -12.48 -3.97
N HIS A 49 1.26 -11.94 -2.93
CA HIS A 49 0.56 -11.30 -1.82
C HIS A 49 0.42 -9.81 -2.04
N LEU A 50 -0.81 -9.31 -2.02
CA LEU A 50 -1.08 -7.87 -1.99
C LEU A 50 -0.96 -7.39 -0.56
N VAL A 51 0.13 -6.69 -0.23
CA VAL A 51 0.40 -6.28 1.16
C VAL A 51 -0.01 -4.85 1.46
N TRP A 52 -0.13 -4.00 0.43
CA TRP A 52 -0.53 -2.60 0.56
C TRP A 52 -1.07 -2.03 -0.76
N PHE A 53 -2.04 -1.11 -0.69
CA PHE A 53 -2.53 -0.36 -1.86
C PHE A 53 -3.08 1.02 -1.45
N GLU A 54 -3.06 1.96 -2.38
CA GLU A 54 -3.60 3.32 -2.24
C GLU A 54 -4.38 3.70 -3.51
N ARG A 55 -5.60 4.21 -3.36
CA ARG A 55 -6.46 4.62 -4.49
C ARG A 55 -6.32 6.11 -4.74
N HIS A 56 -6.28 6.50 -6.01
CA HIS A 56 -6.18 7.89 -6.46
C HIS A 56 -7.28 8.21 -7.48
N GLU A 57 -7.78 9.44 -7.43
CA GLU A 57 -8.75 9.93 -8.42
C GLU A 57 -8.06 10.16 -9.76
N GLY A 58 -6.89 10.81 -9.76
CA GLY A 58 -6.07 11.06 -10.94
C GLY A 58 -5.02 9.98 -11.21
N ILE A 59 -4.85 9.62 -12.49
CA ILE A 59 -3.75 8.72 -12.91
C ILE A 59 -2.38 9.40 -12.75
N VAL A 60 -2.34 10.73 -12.87
CA VAL A 60 -1.10 11.53 -12.68
C VAL A 60 -0.62 11.41 -11.24
N ASP A 61 -1.52 11.55 -10.26
CA ASP A 61 -1.19 11.43 -8.83
C ASP A 61 -0.71 10.01 -8.51
N ALA A 62 -1.38 9.00 -9.06
CA ALA A 62 -0.97 7.61 -8.91
C ALA A 62 0.44 7.35 -9.49
N ILE A 63 0.76 7.91 -10.67
CA ILE A 63 2.09 7.79 -11.27
C ILE A 63 3.15 8.52 -10.44
N GLN A 64 2.86 9.71 -9.92
CA GLN A 64 3.77 10.45 -9.06
C GLN A 64 4.04 9.70 -7.76
N ARG A 65 3.00 9.13 -7.16
CA ARG A 65 3.10 8.31 -5.96
C ARG A 65 3.92 7.05 -6.21
N GLU A 66 3.70 6.35 -7.32
CA GLU A 66 4.49 5.18 -7.71
C GLU A 66 5.99 5.53 -7.87
N LYS A 67 6.30 6.65 -8.54
CA LYS A 67 7.69 7.14 -8.68
C LYS A 67 8.32 7.44 -7.33
N SER A 68 7.58 8.07 -6.42
CA SER A 68 8.04 8.39 -5.07
C SER A 68 8.33 7.11 -4.28
N LEU A 69 7.39 6.16 -4.28
CA LEU A 69 7.57 4.86 -3.65
C LEU A 69 8.76 4.11 -4.25
N LYS A 70 8.98 4.12 -5.57
CA LYS A 70 10.16 3.47 -6.17
C LYS A 70 11.47 4.02 -5.60
N ARG A 71 11.56 5.34 -5.35
CA ARG A 71 12.74 6.01 -4.76
C ARG A 71 12.92 5.77 -3.26
N TYR A 72 11.87 5.41 -2.53
CA TYR A 72 11.96 5.17 -1.10
C TYR A 72 12.93 4.03 -0.77
N ASN A 73 13.68 4.21 0.32
CA ASN A 73 14.50 3.15 0.88
C ASN A 73 13.60 1.98 1.31
N ARG A 74 14.12 0.77 1.22
CA ARG A 74 13.43 -0.47 1.59
C ARG A 74 12.83 -0.40 3.00
N ALA A 75 13.55 0.14 3.98
CA ALA A 75 13.05 0.27 5.35
C ALA A 75 11.75 1.11 5.43
N TRP A 76 11.63 2.15 4.62
CA TRP A 76 10.44 3.01 4.62
C TRP A 76 9.25 2.33 3.96
N LYS A 77 9.49 1.54 2.91
CA LYS A 77 8.46 0.69 2.31
C LYS A 77 7.95 -0.35 3.30
N ILE A 78 8.85 -0.97 4.05
CA ILE A 78 8.49 -1.94 5.10
C ILE A 78 7.65 -1.25 6.18
N ASN A 79 8.10 -0.11 6.71
CA ASN A 79 7.33 0.65 7.71
C ASN A 79 5.95 1.07 7.19
N LEU A 80 5.86 1.47 5.92
CA LEU A 80 4.57 1.82 5.29
C LEU A 80 3.61 0.63 5.26
N ILE A 81 4.11 -0.56 4.92
CA ILE A 81 3.32 -1.79 4.93
C ILE A 81 2.94 -2.17 6.36
N GLU A 82 3.93 -2.24 7.26
CA GLU A 82 3.74 -2.72 8.64
C GLU A 82 2.84 -1.82 9.49
N ARG A 83 2.69 -0.53 9.13
CA ARG A 83 1.75 0.39 9.77
C ARG A 83 0.31 -0.11 9.67
N ASP A 84 -0.10 -0.56 8.49
CA ASP A 84 -1.48 -0.94 8.20
C ASP A 84 -1.65 -2.47 8.13
N ASN A 85 -0.55 -3.20 7.94
CA ASN A 85 -0.52 -4.65 7.74
C ASN A 85 0.77 -5.27 8.34
N PRO A 86 0.87 -5.39 9.67
CA PRO A 86 2.08 -5.86 10.36
C PRO A 86 2.45 -7.32 10.07
N ASN A 87 1.45 -8.13 9.69
CA ASN A 87 1.64 -9.54 9.35
C ASN A 87 1.89 -9.76 7.86
N TRP A 88 1.76 -8.72 7.03
CA TRP A 88 1.84 -8.79 5.58
C TRP A 88 0.79 -9.76 5.01
N ASP A 89 -0.39 -9.73 5.62
CA ASP A 89 -1.55 -10.50 5.20
C ASP A 89 -1.98 -10.09 3.78
N ASP A 90 -2.57 -11.03 3.05
CA ASP A 90 -2.97 -10.79 1.67
C ASP A 90 -4.29 -10.03 1.60
N LEU A 91 -4.20 -8.74 1.28
CA LEU A 91 -5.33 -7.82 1.23
C LEU A 91 -6.26 -8.07 0.02
N TYR A 92 -5.89 -8.96 -0.90
CA TYR A 92 -6.69 -9.24 -2.10
C TYR A 92 -8.09 -9.76 -1.76
N GLU A 93 -8.22 -10.65 -0.77
CA GLU A 93 -9.53 -11.16 -0.34
C GLU A 93 -10.41 -10.05 0.23
N GLY A 94 -9.80 -9.09 0.93
CA GLY A 94 -10.44 -7.89 1.44
C GLY A 94 -10.93 -6.91 0.35
N LEU A 95 -10.51 -7.05 -0.91
CA LEU A 95 -11.02 -6.24 -2.02
C LEU A 95 -12.42 -6.68 -2.49
N PHE A 96 -12.81 -7.93 -2.22
CA PHE A 96 -14.13 -8.48 -2.58
C PHE A 96 -15.09 -8.52 -1.40
N ALA A 97 -14.57 -8.54 -0.17
CA ALA A 97 -15.36 -8.23 0.99
C ALA A 97 -15.90 -6.80 0.82
N ALA A 98 -17.24 -6.64 0.91
CA ALA A 98 -17.86 -5.33 0.96
C ALA A 98 -17.09 -4.48 1.99
N PRO A 99 -16.80 -3.19 1.71
CA PRO A 99 -15.95 -2.40 2.58
C PRO A 99 -16.51 -2.50 4.00
N PRO A 100 -15.74 -2.92 5.02
CA PRO A 100 -16.14 -2.70 6.40
C PRO A 100 -16.07 -1.18 6.65
N GLY A 101 -17.09 -0.45 6.18
CA GLY A 101 -17.14 1.01 6.20
C GLY A 101 -15.87 1.69 5.69
N PRO A 102 -15.72 3.00 5.87
CA PRO A 102 -14.39 3.57 5.97
C PRO A 102 -13.68 2.89 7.16
N LEU A 103 -12.41 2.52 7.00
CA LEU A 103 -11.50 2.08 8.06
C LEU A 103 -11.33 3.19 9.12
N SER A 104 -12.38 3.42 9.89
CA SER A 104 -12.56 4.50 10.86
C SER A 104 -12.75 3.98 12.28
N HIS A 105 -12.64 2.68 12.49
CA HIS A 105 -12.97 2.04 13.77
C HIS A 105 -11.84 1.15 14.29
N LEU A 106 -10.65 1.73 14.46
CA LEU A 106 -9.77 1.38 15.58
C LEU A 106 -9.15 2.67 16.14
N ASN A 107 -10.03 3.49 16.74
CA ASN A 107 -9.69 4.32 17.90
C ASN A 107 -10.98 4.70 18.66
N PRO A 108 -11.56 3.80 19.47
CA PRO A 108 -12.52 4.20 20.48
C PRO A 108 -11.73 4.65 21.72
N GLY A 109 -11.32 5.91 21.78
CA GLY A 109 -10.72 6.42 23.01
C GLY A 109 -9.84 7.67 22.97
N VAL A 110 -9.77 8.45 21.89
CA VAL A 110 -9.08 9.76 21.98
C VAL A 110 -10.11 10.84 22.29
N THR A 111 -10.49 10.87 23.58
CA THR A 111 -11.10 12.04 24.21
C THR A 111 -10.21 13.25 23.95
N GLN A 112 -10.81 14.35 23.54
CA GLN A 112 -10.18 15.67 23.56
C GLN A 112 -9.76 16.00 24.99
N ALA A 113 -8.47 15.85 25.32
CA ALA A 113 -7.88 16.43 26.51
C ALA A 113 -6.35 16.49 26.37
N GLU A 114 -5.85 17.72 26.43
CA GLU A 114 -4.50 18.15 26.80
C GLU A 114 -3.29 17.52 26.08
N GLN A 115 -2.59 18.38 25.34
CA GLN A 115 -1.20 18.18 24.95
C GLN A 115 -0.31 18.31 26.21
N PRO A 116 0.56 17.34 26.52
CA PRO A 116 1.77 17.60 27.25
C PRO A 116 2.95 17.51 26.28
N SER A 117 3.68 18.62 26.20
CA SER A 117 5.01 18.70 25.63
C SER A 117 5.92 17.57 26.13
N LEU A 118 6.60 16.85 25.22
CA LEU A 118 8.05 16.59 25.19
C LEU A 118 8.45 15.25 24.53
N ARG A 119 9.47 15.37 23.67
CA ARG A 119 10.38 14.35 23.09
C ARG A 119 9.87 13.51 21.91
N HIS A 120 9.97 14.15 20.76
CA HIS A 120 10.37 13.62 19.46
C HIS A 120 11.31 12.39 19.50
N PRO A 121 10.92 11.29 18.83
CA PRO A 121 11.84 10.42 18.11
C PRO A 121 11.58 10.56 16.59
N ARG A 122 12.54 11.18 15.91
CA ARG A 122 12.72 11.26 14.44
C ARG A 122 11.44 11.20 13.60
N ALA A 123 10.88 12.38 13.39
CA ALA A 123 10.00 12.66 12.27
C ALA A 123 10.56 12.02 11.00
N CYS A 124 9.72 11.27 10.29
CA CYS A 124 9.93 11.05 8.86
C CYS A 124 10.23 12.41 8.25
N PRO A 125 11.35 12.60 7.53
CA PRO A 125 11.58 13.88 6.88
C PRO A 125 10.38 14.15 5.98
N GLU A 126 9.79 15.34 6.17
CA GLU A 126 8.79 15.92 5.27
C GLU A 126 9.21 15.60 3.82
N ASP A 127 8.28 15.06 3.04
CA ASP A 127 8.55 14.57 1.69
C ASP A 127 9.29 15.66 0.87
N PRO A 128 10.58 15.48 0.54
CA PRO A 128 11.40 16.53 -0.09
C PRO A 128 10.99 16.82 -1.54
N TYR A 129 9.86 16.24 -2.00
CA TYR A 129 9.34 16.33 -3.35
C TYR A 129 7.88 16.81 -3.42
N THR A 130 7.40 17.48 -2.37
CA THR A 130 6.14 18.24 -2.43
C THR A 130 6.42 19.55 -3.18
N PRO A 131 5.75 19.84 -4.32
CA PRO A 131 5.95 21.07 -5.09
C PRO A 131 5.46 22.32 -4.37
#